data_AF-A0A7W4B3Y9-F1
#
_entry.id   AF-A0A7W4B3Y9-F1
#
_cell.length_a   1.000
_cell.length_b   1.000
_cell.length_c   1.000
_cell.angle_alpha   90.00
_cell.angle_beta   90.00
_cell.angle_gamma   90.00
#
_symmetry.space_group_name_H-M   'P 1'
#
loop_
_entity.id
_entity.type
_entity.pdbx_description
1 polymer ?
#
loop_
_entity_poly.entity_id
_entity_poly.type
_entity_poly.pdbx_seq_one_letter_code
_entity_poly.pdbx_strand_id
1 'polypeptide(L)'
;MSQLQITNAGLDYRNAVFAGDEVQNITHFVFANISGQDENAPIDPNTVIPANIVHSQPVKAVSKVDGNAIVISAVLGYDIGDFEYNWYGVVATKANNEQVLIAVVTTAIQTKTKTRDIVVGNYSVKSVVWRSQNVADDLSITLSALPWQVQDGEFVSAADFDVHTHDQYLQKTEFNALLEFVTQPTITLFNRHNIIDSNQYLASLIGVDELPLKGNEWFSVRASNGEPVIKQANADESTAKFKRLADGAIDTQVTIVADDKNERVFVYNAVENVWEF
;
A
#
# COMPACT_ATOMS: atom_id res chain seq x y z
N MET A 1 -23.80 23.15 -1.31
CA MET A 1 -22.64 22.27 -1.64
C MET A 1 -21.38 23.13 -1.52
N SER A 2 -20.23 22.60 -1.08
CA SER A 2 -19.00 23.42 -1.01
C SER A 2 -18.22 23.37 -2.32
N GLN A 3 -17.68 24.51 -2.77
CA GLN A 3 -16.83 24.58 -3.95
C GLN A 3 -15.39 24.90 -3.55
N LEU A 4 -14.43 24.26 -4.20
CA LEU A 4 -12.99 24.46 -3.99
C LEU A 4 -12.34 24.99 -5.27
N GLN A 5 -11.49 25.99 -5.13
CA GLN A 5 -10.66 26.53 -6.20
C GLN A 5 -9.21 26.69 -5.72
N ILE A 6 -8.26 26.15 -6.46
CA ILE A 6 -6.83 26.50 -6.33
C ILE A 6 -6.62 27.81 -7.08
N THR A 7 -6.03 28.81 -6.44
CA THR A 7 -5.85 30.14 -7.06
C THR A 7 -4.66 30.14 -8.01
N ASN A 8 -4.60 31.12 -8.92
CA ASN A 8 -3.44 31.33 -9.77
C ASN A 8 -2.19 31.67 -8.93
N ALA A 9 -2.35 32.48 -7.87
CA ALA A 9 -1.26 32.77 -6.95
C ALA A 9 -0.73 31.51 -6.23
N GLY A 10 -1.60 30.54 -5.95
CA GLY A 10 -1.21 29.23 -5.41
C GLY A 10 -0.39 28.41 -6.41
N LEU A 11 -0.80 28.38 -7.69
CA LEU A 11 -0.04 27.72 -8.74
C LEU A 11 1.34 28.36 -8.93
N ASP A 12 1.41 29.69 -8.94
CA ASP A 12 2.67 30.44 -9.04
C ASP A 12 3.59 30.16 -7.85
N TYR A 13 3.02 30.09 -6.65
CA TYR A 13 3.74 29.73 -5.44
C TYR A 13 4.37 28.33 -5.54
N ARG A 14 3.62 27.32 -5.98
CA ARG A 14 4.18 25.98 -6.22
C ARG A 14 5.33 26.02 -7.21
N ASN A 15 5.16 26.72 -8.33
CA ASN A 15 6.22 26.81 -9.34
C ASN A 15 7.49 27.47 -8.79
N ALA A 16 7.35 28.49 -7.95
CA ALA A 16 8.48 29.13 -7.27
C ALA A 16 9.16 28.21 -6.26
N VAL A 17 8.39 27.41 -5.50
CA VAL A 17 8.96 26.40 -4.58
C VAL A 17 9.72 25.34 -5.36
N PHE A 18 9.15 24.82 -6.45
CA PHE A 18 9.81 23.84 -7.32
C PHE A 18 11.10 24.39 -7.94
N ALA A 19 11.10 25.65 -8.37
CA ALA A 19 12.27 26.32 -8.91
C ALA A 19 13.37 26.60 -7.86
N GLY A 20 13.04 26.47 -6.56
CA GLY A 20 13.93 26.83 -5.45
C GLY A 20 13.98 28.34 -5.16
N ASP A 21 13.07 29.11 -5.75
CA ASP A 21 12.96 30.57 -5.53
C ASP A 21 12.22 30.89 -4.22
N GLU A 22 11.39 29.98 -3.71
CA GLU A 22 10.63 30.13 -2.48
C GLU A 22 10.72 28.87 -1.61
N VAL A 23 10.60 29.03 -0.29
CA VAL A 23 10.56 27.89 0.63
C VAL A 23 9.12 27.44 0.82
N GLN A 24 8.89 26.11 0.80
CA GLN A 24 7.58 25.57 1.14
C GLN A 24 7.21 25.94 2.59
N ASN A 25 6.10 26.67 2.75
CA ASN A 25 5.64 27.22 4.01
C ASN A 25 4.13 27.53 3.93
N ILE A 26 3.32 26.48 3.76
CA ILE A 26 1.85 26.59 3.86
C ILE A 26 1.50 26.63 5.34
N THR A 27 1.14 27.80 5.85
CA THR A 27 1.19 28.11 7.28
C THR A 27 -0.15 27.96 7.98
N HIS A 28 -1.23 28.49 7.39
CA HIS A 28 -2.50 28.60 8.10
C HIS A 28 -3.71 28.64 7.17
N PHE A 29 -4.86 28.39 7.77
CA PHE A 29 -6.17 28.66 7.22
C PHE A 29 -6.67 29.99 7.74
N VAL A 30 -7.40 30.72 6.90
CA VAL A 30 -8.17 31.90 7.28
C VAL A 30 -9.65 31.66 7.00
N PHE A 31 -10.52 32.18 7.85
CA PHE A 31 -11.98 32.02 7.77
C PHE A 31 -12.63 33.39 7.69
N ALA A 32 -13.67 33.53 6.86
CA ALA A 32 -14.41 34.78 6.70
C ALA A 32 -15.92 34.51 6.55
N ASN A 33 -16.71 35.53 6.90
CA ASN A 33 -18.14 35.57 6.65
C ASN A 33 -18.44 36.68 5.64
N ILE A 34 -18.61 36.30 4.37
CA ILE A 34 -18.86 37.21 3.27
C ILE A 34 -20.37 37.34 3.07
N SER A 35 -20.90 38.54 3.33
CA SER A 35 -22.33 38.82 3.24
C SER A 35 -22.85 38.60 1.81
N GLY A 36 -23.95 37.87 1.68
CA GLY A 36 -24.60 37.63 0.38
C GLY A 36 -23.83 36.72 -0.57
N GLN A 37 -22.77 36.06 -0.11
CA GLN A 37 -22.03 35.10 -0.94
C GLN A 37 -22.92 33.92 -1.33
N ASP A 38 -23.03 33.67 -2.63
CA ASP A 38 -23.65 32.46 -3.16
C ASP A 38 -22.64 31.30 -3.07
N GLU A 39 -23.01 30.24 -2.36
CA GLU A 39 -22.19 29.04 -2.19
C GLU A 39 -22.01 28.24 -3.48
N ASN A 40 -22.86 28.45 -4.48
CA ASN A 40 -22.83 27.71 -5.75
C ASN A 40 -22.20 28.54 -6.88
N ALA A 41 -21.90 29.81 -6.63
CA ALA A 41 -21.23 30.66 -7.62
C ALA A 41 -19.76 30.22 -7.77
N PRO A 42 -19.24 30.18 -9.01
CA PRO A 42 -17.85 29.83 -9.26
C PRO A 42 -16.92 30.82 -8.55
N ILE A 43 -15.82 30.30 -8.03
CA ILE A 43 -14.79 31.11 -7.34
C ILE A 43 -13.81 31.64 -8.39
N ASP A 44 -13.56 32.95 -8.38
CA ASP A 44 -12.51 33.57 -9.22
C ASP A 44 -11.12 33.04 -8.84
N PRO A 45 -10.36 32.42 -9.76
CA PRO A 45 -9.00 31.95 -9.48
C PRO A 45 -8.01 33.05 -9.10
N ASN A 46 -8.32 34.32 -9.36
CA ASN A 46 -7.50 35.48 -8.97
C ASN A 46 -8.00 36.17 -7.70
N THR A 47 -8.94 35.55 -6.98
CA THR A 47 -9.43 36.08 -5.70
C THR A 47 -8.29 36.24 -4.70
N VAL A 48 -8.47 37.19 -3.79
CA VAL A 48 -7.49 37.55 -2.76
C VAL A 48 -8.05 37.28 -1.37
N ILE A 49 -7.18 37.31 -0.36
CA ILE A 49 -7.60 37.15 1.03
C ILE A 49 -8.57 38.29 1.37
N PRO A 50 -9.80 37.99 1.84
CA PRO A 50 -10.77 39.02 2.19
C PRO A 50 -10.32 39.77 3.44
N ALA A 51 -10.70 41.06 3.54
CA ALA A 51 -10.29 41.90 4.67
C ALA A 51 -10.96 41.51 6.00
N ASN A 52 -12.13 40.89 5.96
CA ASN A 52 -12.95 40.53 7.12
C ASN A 52 -12.73 39.09 7.57
N ILE A 53 -11.51 38.79 8.01
CA ILE A 53 -11.18 37.50 8.62
C ILE A 53 -11.79 37.41 10.01
N VAL A 54 -12.58 36.37 10.26
CA VAL A 54 -13.19 36.09 11.57
C VAL A 54 -12.33 35.16 12.43
N HIS A 55 -11.48 34.34 11.81
CA HIS A 55 -10.56 33.43 12.51
C HIS A 55 -9.37 33.04 11.64
N SER A 56 -8.22 32.78 12.26
CA SER A 56 -7.04 32.19 11.63
C SER A 56 -6.62 30.95 12.40
N GLN A 57 -6.34 29.85 11.70
CA GLN A 57 -6.02 28.57 12.28
C GLN A 57 -4.75 27.99 11.64
N PRO A 58 -3.70 27.67 12.41
CA PRO A 58 -2.52 27.01 11.86
C PRO A 58 -2.87 25.71 11.13
N VAL A 59 -2.13 25.43 10.06
CA VAL A 59 -2.19 24.14 9.37
C VAL A 59 -1.78 23.05 10.37
N LYS A 60 -2.62 22.02 10.49
CA LYS A 60 -2.34 20.87 11.34
C LYS A 60 -1.40 19.89 10.65
N ALA A 61 -1.62 19.65 9.36
CA ALA A 61 -0.81 18.76 8.54
C ALA A 61 -1.00 19.06 7.04
N VAL A 62 0.10 18.92 6.31
CA VAL A 62 0.14 18.80 4.84
C VAL A 62 0.65 17.40 4.53
N SER A 63 -0.11 16.65 3.77
CA SER A 63 0.14 15.23 3.56
C SER A 63 -0.10 14.83 2.10
N LYS A 64 0.63 13.83 1.64
CA LYS A 64 0.55 13.24 0.31
C LYS A 64 -0.54 12.19 0.26
N VAL A 65 -1.49 12.35 -0.66
CA VAL A 65 -2.44 11.29 -1.03
C VAL A 65 -1.74 10.34 -2.01
N ASP A 66 -1.22 10.91 -3.10
CA ASP A 66 -0.33 10.26 -4.07
C ASP A 66 0.66 11.31 -4.66
N GLY A 67 1.47 10.96 -5.66
CA GLY A 67 2.41 11.92 -6.27
C GLY A 67 1.75 13.16 -6.90
N ASN A 68 0.50 13.07 -7.32
CA ASN A 68 -0.27 14.09 -8.02
C ASN A 68 -1.34 14.76 -7.14
N ALA A 69 -1.42 14.42 -5.86
CA ALA A 69 -2.41 14.95 -4.94
C ALA A 69 -1.86 15.10 -3.52
N ILE A 70 -2.01 16.30 -2.95
CA ILE A 70 -1.79 16.55 -1.52
C ILE A 70 -3.07 17.00 -0.85
N VAL A 71 -3.13 16.80 0.46
CA VAL A 71 -4.18 17.30 1.34
C VAL A 71 -3.60 18.21 2.39
N ILE A 72 -4.21 19.38 2.56
CA ILE A 72 -3.84 20.38 3.56
C ILE A 72 -4.99 20.48 4.55
N SER A 73 -4.69 20.38 5.84
CA SER A 73 -5.73 20.22 6.86
C SER A 73 -5.52 21.12 8.08
N ALA A 74 -6.62 21.55 8.68
CA ALA A 74 -6.66 22.29 9.94
C ALA A 74 -7.76 21.76 10.86
N VAL A 75 -7.53 21.93 12.16
CA VAL A 75 -8.42 21.45 13.22
C VAL A 75 -8.92 22.65 14.03
N LEU A 76 -10.24 22.80 14.10
CA LEU A 76 -10.94 23.73 14.97
C LEU A 76 -11.51 22.95 16.15
N GLY A 77 -10.77 22.98 17.27
CA GLY A 77 -11.11 22.34 18.53
C GLY A 77 -12.38 22.87 19.20
N TYR A 78 -12.77 22.24 20.30
CA TYR A 78 -13.92 22.65 21.12
C TYR A 78 -13.72 24.00 21.82
N ASP A 79 -12.48 24.46 21.95
CA ASP A 79 -12.06 25.71 22.58
C ASP A 79 -12.05 26.92 21.62
N ILE A 80 -12.39 26.70 20.34
CA ILE A 80 -12.41 27.71 19.27
C ILE A 80 -13.86 28.08 18.92
N GLY A 81 -14.13 29.38 18.73
CA GLY A 81 -15.47 29.97 18.55
C GLY A 81 -15.65 31.22 19.43
N ASP A 82 -16.73 31.99 19.33
CA ASP A 82 -17.90 31.81 18.47
C ASP A 82 -17.77 32.66 17.21
N PHE A 83 -18.03 32.08 16.04
CA PHE A 83 -18.09 32.81 14.78
C PHE A 83 -18.86 32.03 13.72
N GLU A 84 -19.33 32.76 12.72
CA GLU A 84 -19.89 32.18 11.51
C GLU A 84 -18.91 32.40 10.36
N TYR A 85 -18.90 31.47 9.40
CA TYR A 85 -18.09 31.58 8.20
C TYR A 85 -18.78 30.87 7.04
N ASN A 86 -18.62 31.40 5.83
CA ASN A 86 -19.05 30.78 4.58
C ASN A 86 -17.92 30.74 3.55
N TRP A 87 -16.72 31.15 3.97
CA TRP A 87 -15.51 31.21 3.19
C TRP A 87 -14.33 30.78 4.05
N TYR A 88 -13.44 29.97 3.50
CA TYR A 88 -12.13 29.75 4.10
C TYR A 88 -11.05 29.53 3.03
N GLY A 89 -9.84 29.98 3.34
CA GLY A 89 -8.70 29.93 2.44
C GLY A 89 -7.48 29.30 3.09
N VAL A 90 -6.65 28.64 2.29
CA VAL A 90 -5.33 28.13 2.69
C VAL A 90 -4.28 29.14 2.30
N VAL A 91 -3.41 29.51 3.23
CA VAL A 91 -2.41 30.56 3.05
C VAL A 91 -1.02 30.02 3.26
N ALA A 92 -0.11 30.38 2.35
CA ALA A 92 1.32 30.28 2.56
C ALA A 92 1.89 31.64 2.97
N THR A 93 2.94 31.62 3.79
CA THR A 93 3.67 32.83 4.19
C THR A 93 5.09 32.75 3.66
N LYS A 94 5.46 33.66 2.77
CA LYS A 94 6.81 33.75 2.23
C LYS A 94 7.79 34.26 3.28
N ALA A 95 9.10 34.12 3.02
CA ALA A 95 10.15 34.61 3.92
C ALA A 95 10.08 36.13 4.22
N ASN A 96 9.54 36.92 3.29
CA ASN A 96 9.34 38.37 3.44
C ASN A 96 8.04 38.74 4.19
N ASN A 97 7.31 37.77 4.76
CA ASN A 97 6.00 37.89 5.40
C ASN A 97 4.82 38.19 4.46
N GLU A 98 5.04 38.16 3.15
CA GLU A 98 3.95 38.23 2.18
C GLU A 98 3.09 36.96 2.27
N GLN A 99 1.77 37.14 2.24
CA GLN A 99 0.81 36.05 2.30
C GLN A 99 0.32 35.72 0.89
N VAL A 100 0.36 34.45 0.54
CA VAL A 100 -0.18 33.93 -0.71
C VAL A 100 -1.40 33.07 -0.40
N LEU A 101 -2.53 33.43 -0.98
CA LEU A 101 -3.72 32.59 -0.96
C LEU A 101 -3.53 31.43 -1.94
N ILE A 102 -3.43 30.21 -1.44
CA ILE A 102 -3.20 28.99 -2.22
C ILE A 102 -4.52 28.43 -2.78
N ALA A 103 -5.51 28.35 -1.91
CA ALA A 103 -6.78 27.72 -2.24
C ALA A 103 -7.91 28.39 -1.47
N VAL A 104 -9.12 28.32 -2.04
CA VAL A 104 -10.33 28.92 -1.49
C VAL A 104 -11.46 27.91 -1.52
N VAL A 105 -12.21 27.86 -0.44
CA VAL A 105 -13.46 27.12 -0.36
C VAL A 105 -14.61 28.05 0.01
N THR A 106 -15.68 27.99 -0.77
CA THR A 106 -16.97 28.62 -0.48
C THR A 106 -17.97 27.55 -0.05
N THR A 107 -18.86 27.88 0.87
CA THR A 107 -19.86 26.95 1.42
C THR A 107 -21.07 27.71 1.94
N ALA A 108 -22.17 26.99 2.23
CA ALA A 108 -23.23 27.49 3.10
C ALA A 108 -22.66 28.01 4.41
N ILE A 109 -23.29 29.02 5.02
CA ILE A 109 -22.88 29.53 6.34
C ILE A 109 -22.77 28.38 7.34
N GLN A 110 -21.61 28.31 7.99
CA GLN A 110 -21.27 27.37 9.04
C GLN A 110 -21.06 28.13 10.33
N THR A 111 -21.44 27.53 11.46
CA THR A 111 -21.27 28.13 12.79
C THR A 111 -20.25 27.33 13.59
N LYS A 112 -19.22 27.99 14.11
CA LYS A 112 -18.31 27.43 15.12
C LYS A 112 -18.72 27.94 16.49
N THR A 113 -18.99 27.02 17.41
CA THR A 113 -19.36 27.35 18.79
C THR A 113 -18.31 26.79 19.75
N LYS A 114 -17.85 27.63 20.69
CA LYS A 114 -16.89 27.27 21.72
C LYS A 114 -17.59 26.65 22.93
N THR A 115 -16.99 25.64 23.53
CA THR A 115 -17.43 25.07 24.80
C THR A 115 -17.31 26.11 25.93
N ARG A 116 -18.40 26.32 26.67
CA ARG A 116 -18.43 27.12 27.90
C ARG A 116 -19.15 26.35 29.00
N ASP A 117 -18.46 26.11 30.11
CA ASP A 117 -18.98 25.40 31.28
C ASP A 117 -19.67 24.07 30.89
N ILE A 118 -20.99 23.99 31.05
CA ILE A 118 -21.81 22.82 30.73
C ILE A 118 -22.27 22.76 29.26
N VAL A 119 -22.10 23.85 28.51
CA VAL A 119 -22.50 23.93 27.09
C VAL A 119 -21.31 23.50 26.23
N VAL A 120 -21.41 22.28 25.69
CA VAL A 120 -20.40 21.72 24.79
C VAL A 120 -20.51 22.38 23.42
N GLY A 121 -19.40 22.94 22.95
CA GLY A 121 -19.25 23.48 21.61
C GLY A 121 -19.09 22.37 20.57
N ASN A 122 -18.75 22.75 19.34
CA ASN A 122 -18.51 21.78 18.27
C ASN A 122 -17.02 21.59 17.98
N TYR A 123 -16.68 20.53 17.25
CA TYR A 123 -15.34 20.27 16.74
C TYR A 123 -15.43 20.17 15.21
N SER A 124 -14.50 20.78 14.50
CA SER A 124 -14.51 20.77 13.04
C SER A 124 -13.11 20.56 12.51
N VAL A 125 -12.98 19.68 11.51
CA VAL A 125 -11.78 19.55 10.69
C VAL A 125 -12.07 20.15 9.33
N LYS A 126 -11.10 20.85 8.75
CA LYS A 126 -11.15 21.33 7.38
C LYS A 126 -9.98 20.76 6.60
N SER A 127 -10.28 20.23 5.43
CA SER A 127 -9.30 19.70 4.49
C SER A 127 -9.50 20.34 3.13
N VAL A 128 -8.40 20.58 2.43
CA VAL A 128 -8.35 21.01 1.03
C VAL A 128 -7.46 20.03 0.29
N VAL A 129 -7.99 19.41 -0.76
CA VAL A 129 -7.22 18.51 -1.64
C VAL A 129 -6.76 19.31 -2.85
N TRP A 130 -5.46 19.38 -3.06
CA TRP A 130 -4.86 19.99 -4.25
C TRP A 130 -4.36 18.90 -5.18
N ARG A 131 -5.03 18.77 -6.33
CA ARG A 131 -4.63 17.90 -7.43
C ARG A 131 -3.86 18.66 -8.50
N SER A 132 -2.66 18.20 -8.79
CA SER A 132 -1.87 18.62 -9.95
C SER A 132 -0.76 17.63 -10.17
N GLN A 133 -0.30 17.49 -11.41
CA GLN A 133 0.85 16.65 -11.75
C GLN A 133 2.04 16.98 -10.85
N ASN A 134 2.63 15.94 -10.25
CA ASN A 134 3.82 15.96 -9.39
C ASN A 134 3.76 16.93 -8.20
N VAL A 135 2.58 17.39 -7.77
CA VAL A 135 2.43 18.43 -6.74
C VAL A 135 3.06 18.05 -5.40
N ALA A 136 3.10 16.76 -5.06
CA ALA A 136 3.73 16.30 -3.83
C ALA A 136 5.26 16.48 -3.90
N ASP A 137 5.88 16.17 -5.04
CA ASP A 137 7.31 16.33 -5.23
C ASP A 137 7.68 17.81 -5.38
N ASP A 138 6.91 18.57 -6.15
CA ASP A 138 7.10 20.02 -6.36
C ASP A 138 7.11 20.80 -5.03
N LEU A 139 6.31 20.37 -4.06
CA LEU A 139 6.23 20.96 -2.73
C LEU A 139 7.01 20.18 -1.66
N SER A 140 7.79 19.16 -2.06
CA SER A 140 8.58 18.32 -1.14
C SER A 140 7.76 17.69 0.01
N ILE A 141 6.51 17.31 -0.26
CA ILE A 141 5.60 16.70 0.72
C ILE A 141 5.78 15.18 0.73
N THR A 142 6.33 14.67 1.84
CA THR A 142 6.66 13.24 1.99
C THR A 142 5.72 12.49 2.94
N LEU A 143 5.07 13.21 3.87
CA LEU A 143 4.18 12.62 4.86
C LEU A 143 2.92 12.05 4.21
N SER A 144 2.62 10.76 4.38
CA SER A 144 1.38 10.17 3.88
C SER A 144 0.13 10.73 4.56
N ALA A 145 -0.97 10.82 3.80
CA ALA A 145 -2.27 11.26 4.31
C ALA A 145 -2.83 10.28 5.35
N LEU A 146 -3.49 10.84 6.36
CA LEU A 146 -4.22 10.10 7.39
C LEU A 146 -5.67 9.85 6.96
N PRO A 147 -6.32 8.78 7.45
CA PRO A 147 -7.68 8.43 7.03
C PRO A 147 -8.71 9.54 7.21
N TRP A 148 -8.58 10.36 8.27
CA TRP A 148 -9.52 11.46 8.53
C TRP A 148 -9.32 12.69 7.63
N GLN A 149 -8.21 12.77 6.88
CA GLN A 149 -7.90 13.95 6.07
C GLN A 149 -8.62 13.96 4.73
N VAL A 150 -8.95 12.80 4.17
CA VAL A 150 -9.57 12.64 2.85
C VAL A 150 -10.91 11.90 2.95
N GLN A 151 -11.76 12.06 1.94
CA GLN A 151 -13.08 11.43 1.91
C GLN A 151 -12.99 9.94 1.54
N ASP A 152 -14.00 9.17 1.95
CA ASP A 152 -14.14 7.76 1.60
C ASP A 152 -14.24 7.62 0.08
N GLY A 153 -13.30 6.90 -0.55
CA GLY A 153 -13.14 6.81 -2.01
C GLY A 153 -11.90 7.52 -2.59
N GLU A 154 -11.17 8.29 -1.78
CA GLU A 154 -9.84 8.82 -2.14
C GLU A 154 -8.71 7.79 -1.98
N PHE A 155 -8.96 6.76 -1.16
CA PHE A 155 -8.12 5.59 -1.10
C PHE A 155 -8.66 4.52 -2.05
N VAL A 156 -7.76 3.69 -2.60
CA VAL A 156 -8.15 2.47 -3.32
C VAL A 156 -9.09 1.68 -2.43
N SER A 157 -10.31 1.42 -2.89
CA SER A 157 -11.28 0.67 -2.11
C SER A 157 -10.79 -0.76 -1.90
N ALA A 158 -11.28 -1.46 -0.87
CA ALA A 158 -10.94 -2.88 -0.69
C ALA A 158 -11.29 -3.71 -1.94
N ALA A 159 -12.38 -3.36 -2.65
CA ALA A 159 -12.75 -4.00 -3.91
C ALA A 159 -11.75 -3.68 -5.04
N ASP A 160 -11.29 -2.43 -5.17
CA ASP A 160 -10.27 -2.06 -6.17
C ASP A 160 -8.90 -2.68 -5.85
N PHE A 161 -8.58 -2.86 -4.57
CA PHE A 161 -7.41 -3.59 -4.10
C PHE A 161 -7.53 -5.10 -4.37
N ASP A 162 -8.72 -5.68 -4.17
CA ASP A 162 -8.98 -7.09 -4.48
C ASP A 162 -8.97 -7.36 -6.00
N VAL A 163 -9.33 -6.36 -6.82
CA VAL A 163 -9.25 -6.40 -8.29
C VAL A 163 -7.82 -6.12 -8.77
N HIS A 164 -6.95 -5.54 -7.93
CA HIS A 164 -5.53 -5.40 -8.22
C HIS A 164 -4.83 -6.76 -8.15
N THR A 165 -4.69 -7.39 -9.32
CA THR A 165 -4.02 -8.69 -9.42
C THR A 165 -2.50 -8.52 -9.35
N HIS A 166 -1.87 -9.22 -8.41
CA HIS A 166 -0.42 -9.36 -8.30
C HIS A 166 0.13 -10.35 -9.35
N ASP A 167 -0.42 -10.37 -10.57
CA ASP A 167 -0.06 -11.33 -11.61
C ASP A 167 1.41 -11.23 -12.02
N GLN A 168 2.02 -10.06 -11.82
CA GLN A 168 3.45 -9.81 -12.02
C GLN A 168 4.34 -10.54 -10.99
N TYR A 169 3.79 -10.97 -9.86
CA TYR A 169 4.46 -11.73 -8.80
C TYR A 169 4.02 -13.20 -8.75
N LEU A 170 3.01 -13.59 -9.55
CA LEU A 170 2.36 -14.91 -9.48
C LEU A 170 2.55 -15.79 -10.70
N GLN A 171 3.44 -15.45 -11.64
CA GLN A 171 3.98 -16.47 -12.56
C GLN A 171 4.95 -17.40 -11.82
N LYS A 172 4.43 -18.13 -10.82
CA LYS A 172 5.14 -19.14 -10.01
C LYS A 172 5.79 -20.20 -10.91
N THR A 173 5.19 -20.46 -12.07
CA THR A 173 5.70 -21.37 -13.11
C THR A 173 6.99 -20.86 -13.75
N GLU A 174 7.13 -19.54 -13.99
CA GLU A 174 8.36 -18.94 -14.53
C GLU A 174 9.48 -18.90 -13.47
N PHE A 175 9.14 -18.59 -12.21
CA PHE A 175 10.11 -18.60 -11.11
C PHE A 175 10.68 -20.01 -10.85
N ASN A 176 9.83 -21.04 -10.83
CA ASN A 176 10.28 -22.43 -10.64
C ASN A 176 11.23 -22.89 -11.76
N ALA A 177 11.01 -22.46 -13.00
CA ALA A 177 11.89 -22.79 -14.12
C ALA A 177 13.28 -22.12 -14.00
N LEU A 178 13.35 -20.96 -13.35
CA LEU A 178 14.57 -20.19 -13.08
C LEU A 178 15.33 -20.65 -11.83
N LEU A 179 14.72 -21.49 -10.97
CA LEU A 179 15.43 -22.08 -9.83
C LEU A 179 16.57 -22.97 -10.34
N GLU A 180 17.78 -22.67 -9.87
CA GLU A 180 18.96 -23.50 -10.14
C GLU A 180 18.81 -24.86 -9.48
N PHE A 181 19.39 -25.89 -10.11
CA PHE A 181 19.51 -27.18 -9.47
C PHE A 181 20.60 -27.14 -8.41
N VAL A 182 20.26 -27.54 -7.19
CA VAL A 182 21.23 -27.69 -6.09
C VAL A 182 21.74 -29.13 -6.03
N THR A 183 23.00 -29.31 -5.65
CA THR A 183 23.61 -30.61 -5.38
C THR A 183 23.91 -30.69 -3.89
N GLN A 184 23.09 -31.44 -3.13
CA GLN A 184 23.21 -31.56 -1.69
C GLN A 184 23.00 -33.02 -1.24
N PRO A 185 23.55 -33.44 -0.09
CA PRO A 185 23.39 -34.80 0.42
C PRO A 185 21.97 -35.08 0.95
N THR A 186 21.13 -34.04 1.13
CA THR A 186 19.78 -34.14 1.69
C THR A 186 18.78 -33.40 0.79
N ILE A 187 17.59 -33.98 0.59
CA ILE A 187 16.50 -33.33 -0.14
C ILE A 187 15.83 -32.29 0.75
N THR A 188 15.86 -31.05 0.29
CA THR A 188 15.15 -29.92 0.90
C THR A 188 13.88 -29.60 0.13
N LEU A 189 12.83 -29.18 0.84
CA LEU A 189 11.56 -28.76 0.24
C LEU A 189 11.73 -27.47 -0.57
N PHE A 190 10.86 -27.29 -1.56
CA PHE A 190 10.79 -26.15 -2.47
C PHE A 190 12.07 -25.90 -3.26
N ASN A 191 12.85 -26.96 -3.52
CA ASN A 191 14.10 -26.91 -4.25
C ASN A 191 14.15 -27.98 -5.35
N ARG A 192 14.91 -27.67 -6.41
CA ARG A 192 15.22 -28.59 -7.50
C ARG A 192 16.59 -29.22 -7.25
N HIS A 193 16.66 -30.54 -7.22
CA HIS A 193 17.88 -31.27 -6.85
C HIS A 193 18.49 -31.97 -8.07
N ASN A 194 19.80 -31.78 -8.26
CA ASN A 194 20.56 -32.59 -9.19
C ASN A 194 21.33 -33.66 -8.41
N ILE A 195 20.90 -34.90 -8.54
CA ILE A 195 21.53 -36.05 -7.90
C ILE A 195 22.60 -36.59 -8.83
N ILE A 196 23.80 -36.81 -8.30
CA ILE A 196 25.02 -37.11 -9.08
C ILE A 196 25.67 -38.44 -8.70
N ASP A 197 25.08 -39.19 -7.78
CA ASP A 197 25.56 -40.46 -7.27
C ASP A 197 24.42 -41.48 -7.15
N SER A 198 24.76 -42.72 -6.82
CA SER A 198 23.80 -43.81 -6.60
C SER A 198 23.39 -43.95 -5.13
N ASN A 199 23.49 -42.89 -4.32
CA ASN A 199 23.16 -42.97 -2.90
C ASN A 199 21.63 -42.98 -2.67
N GLN A 200 21.27 -43.32 -1.43
CA GLN A 200 19.91 -43.18 -0.94
C GLN A 200 19.67 -41.75 -0.46
N TYR A 201 18.55 -41.17 -0.88
CA TYR A 201 18.09 -39.85 -0.48
C TYR A 201 16.77 -39.95 0.28
N LEU A 202 16.60 -39.07 1.26
CA LEU A 202 15.42 -39.06 2.13
C LEU A 202 14.50 -37.88 1.80
N ALA A 203 13.25 -38.16 1.42
CA ALA A 203 12.20 -37.17 1.32
C ALA A 203 11.76 -36.70 2.72
N SER A 204 11.56 -35.39 2.89
CA SER A 204 11.25 -34.80 4.19
C SER A 204 9.93 -35.30 4.79
N LEU A 205 9.88 -35.36 6.12
CA LEU A 205 8.69 -35.63 6.92
C LEU A 205 8.12 -34.38 7.62
N ILE A 206 8.90 -33.31 7.61
CA ILE A 206 8.56 -32.02 8.23
C ILE A 206 8.62 -30.93 7.18
N GLY A 207 7.73 -29.95 7.31
CA GLY A 207 7.75 -28.71 6.55
C GLY A 207 8.95 -27.84 6.91
N VAL A 208 9.12 -26.75 6.15
CA VAL A 208 10.22 -25.79 6.32
C VAL A 208 10.29 -25.13 7.70
N ASP A 209 9.17 -25.08 8.42
CA ASP A 209 9.05 -24.48 9.76
C ASP A 209 9.18 -25.51 10.90
N GLU A 210 9.71 -26.71 10.63
CA GLU A 210 9.72 -27.87 11.55
C GLU A 210 8.31 -28.36 11.97
N LEU A 211 7.27 -27.85 11.31
CA LEU A 211 5.89 -28.26 11.49
C LEU A 211 5.55 -29.47 10.60
N PRO A 212 4.47 -30.22 10.88
CA PRO A 212 3.98 -31.24 9.97
C PRO A 212 3.71 -30.66 8.57
N LEU A 213 3.95 -31.48 7.55
CA LEU A 213 3.61 -31.15 6.16
C LEU A 213 2.11 -30.84 6.05
N LYS A 214 1.78 -29.73 5.39
CA LYS A 214 0.43 -29.15 5.34
C LYS A 214 -0.29 -29.43 4.01
N GLY A 215 0.42 -29.97 3.03
CA GLY A 215 -0.04 -30.16 1.65
C GLY A 215 0.47 -29.05 0.73
N ASN A 216 0.83 -29.42 -0.50
CA ASN A 216 1.47 -28.57 -1.53
C ASN A 216 2.97 -28.30 -1.34
N GLU A 217 3.61 -28.88 -0.32
CA GLU A 217 5.08 -28.99 -0.31
C GLU A 217 5.54 -29.83 -1.49
N TRP A 218 6.62 -29.40 -2.15
CA TRP A 218 7.18 -30.11 -3.30
C TRP A 218 8.70 -30.14 -3.24
N PHE A 219 9.29 -31.12 -3.91
CA PHE A 219 10.69 -31.10 -4.32
C PHE A 219 10.77 -31.75 -5.70
N SER A 220 11.85 -31.50 -6.42
CA SER A 220 12.08 -32.20 -7.68
C SER A 220 13.49 -32.73 -7.76
N VAL A 221 13.65 -33.80 -8.53
CA VAL A 221 14.93 -34.47 -8.71
C VAL A 221 15.16 -34.77 -10.17
N ARG A 222 16.41 -34.68 -10.60
CA ARG A 222 16.91 -35.35 -11.79
C ARG A 222 18.20 -36.09 -11.44
N ALA A 223 18.50 -37.17 -12.16
CA ALA A 223 19.74 -37.91 -11.98
C ALA A 223 20.69 -37.59 -13.13
N SER A 224 21.85 -37.01 -12.83
CA SER A 224 22.91 -36.77 -13.83
C SER A 224 23.89 -37.94 -13.94
N ASN A 225 23.91 -38.85 -12.97
CA ASN A 225 24.76 -40.04 -12.93
C ASN A 225 24.27 -41.00 -11.84
N GLY A 226 24.42 -42.31 -12.05
CA GLY A 226 23.99 -43.34 -11.10
C GLY A 226 22.47 -43.60 -11.07
N GLU A 227 22.03 -44.55 -10.25
CA GLU A 227 20.61 -44.91 -10.05
C GLU A 227 20.19 -44.63 -8.59
N PRO A 228 19.98 -43.35 -8.21
CA PRO A 228 19.67 -43.01 -6.84
C PRO A 228 18.27 -43.48 -6.45
N VAL A 229 18.12 -43.74 -5.14
CA VAL A 229 16.84 -44.19 -4.56
C VAL A 229 16.32 -43.13 -3.61
N ILE A 230 15.07 -42.71 -3.81
CA ILE A 230 14.33 -41.83 -2.90
C ILE A 230 13.52 -42.70 -1.95
N LYS A 231 13.76 -42.55 -0.64
CA LYS A 231 12.94 -43.12 0.43
C LYS A 231 12.32 -42.01 1.26
N GLN A 232 11.21 -42.26 1.92
CA GLN A 232 10.72 -41.32 2.93
C GLN A 232 11.60 -41.43 4.18
N ALA A 233 11.84 -40.33 4.91
CA ALA A 233 12.74 -40.29 6.08
C ALA A 233 12.27 -41.11 7.32
N ASN A 234 11.36 -42.08 7.18
CA ASN A 234 10.87 -42.90 8.30
C ASN A 234 11.77 -44.13 8.53
N ALA A 235 11.89 -44.58 9.78
CA ALA A 235 12.62 -45.80 10.16
C ALA A 235 11.83 -47.09 9.85
N ASP A 236 10.51 -46.98 9.66
CA ASP A 236 9.63 -48.10 9.32
C ASP A 236 9.27 -48.08 7.83
N GLU A 237 10.01 -48.86 7.04
CA GLU A 237 9.86 -48.99 5.58
C GLU A 237 8.46 -49.46 5.13
N SER A 238 7.63 -49.97 6.04
CA SER A 238 6.25 -50.42 5.74
C SER A 238 5.24 -49.28 5.57
N THR A 239 5.62 -48.04 5.88
CA THR A 239 4.73 -46.87 5.87
C THR A 239 5.14 -45.79 4.87
N ALA A 240 6.29 -45.95 4.21
CA ALA A 240 6.72 -45.04 3.16
C ALA A 240 5.81 -45.19 1.93
N LYS A 241 5.22 -44.08 1.46
CA LYS A 241 4.24 -44.13 0.36
C LYS A 241 4.56 -43.08 -0.69
N PHE A 242 5.05 -43.54 -1.83
CA PHE A 242 5.14 -42.78 -3.06
C PHE A 242 4.06 -43.27 -4.00
N LYS A 243 3.13 -42.41 -4.41
CA LYS A 243 2.03 -42.75 -5.30
C LYS A 243 2.34 -42.28 -6.71
N ARG A 244 2.40 -43.23 -7.64
CA ARG A 244 2.52 -42.93 -9.07
C ARG A 244 1.20 -42.42 -9.61
N LEU A 245 1.19 -41.24 -10.23
CA LEU A 245 -0.02 -40.66 -10.81
C LEU A 245 -0.51 -41.42 -12.06
N ALA A 246 0.40 -42.11 -12.76
CA ALA A 246 0.08 -42.82 -14.00
C ALA A 246 -0.79 -44.07 -13.79
N ASP A 247 -0.54 -44.84 -12.73
CA ASP A 247 -1.21 -46.12 -12.46
C ASP A 247 -1.81 -46.21 -11.05
N GLY A 248 -1.59 -45.20 -10.19
CA GLY A 248 -2.07 -45.17 -8.81
C GLY A 248 -1.35 -46.13 -7.87
N ALA A 249 -0.29 -46.79 -8.32
CA ALA A 249 0.47 -47.71 -7.49
C ALA A 249 1.23 -46.96 -6.38
N ILE A 250 1.35 -47.61 -5.22
CA ILE A 250 2.07 -47.07 -4.07
C ILE A 250 3.34 -47.89 -3.87
N ASP A 251 4.48 -47.22 -3.99
CA ASP A 251 5.80 -47.78 -3.76
C ASP A 251 6.38 -47.29 -2.43
N THR A 252 7.24 -48.10 -1.81
CA THR A 252 7.97 -47.72 -0.59
C THR A 252 9.22 -46.89 -0.88
N GLN A 253 9.67 -46.89 -2.12
CA GLN A 253 10.82 -46.13 -2.61
C GLN A 253 10.68 -45.84 -4.10
N VAL A 254 11.39 -44.83 -4.59
CA VAL A 254 11.44 -44.49 -6.02
C VAL A 254 12.88 -44.50 -6.50
N THR A 255 13.19 -45.40 -7.43
CA THR A 255 14.48 -45.39 -8.13
C THR A 255 14.41 -44.44 -9.31
N ILE A 256 15.34 -43.49 -9.39
CA ILE A 256 15.48 -42.61 -10.54
C ILE A 256 16.45 -43.26 -11.51
N VAL A 257 16.03 -43.40 -12.77
CA VAL A 257 16.83 -44.09 -13.80
C VAL A 257 18.10 -43.29 -14.07
N ALA A 258 19.22 -44.00 -14.26
CA ALA A 258 20.49 -43.37 -14.65
C ALA A 258 20.33 -42.58 -15.95
N ASP A 259 20.92 -41.38 -15.98
CA ASP A 259 20.86 -40.44 -17.09
C ASP A 259 19.45 -39.94 -17.46
N ASP A 260 18.46 -40.09 -16.56
CA ASP A 260 17.15 -39.44 -16.72
C ASP A 260 17.32 -37.92 -16.59
N LYS A 261 17.45 -37.28 -17.75
CA LYS A 261 17.50 -35.82 -17.86
C LYS A 261 16.15 -35.17 -17.56
N ASN A 262 15.08 -35.95 -17.46
CA ASN A 262 13.78 -35.43 -17.10
C ASN A 262 13.71 -35.21 -15.59
N GLU A 263 13.25 -34.04 -15.22
CA GLU A 263 12.96 -33.71 -13.84
C GLU A 263 11.67 -34.41 -13.40
N ARG A 264 11.75 -35.15 -12.29
CA ARG A 264 10.60 -35.73 -11.61
C ARG A 264 10.22 -34.85 -10.44
N VAL A 265 8.95 -34.49 -10.37
CA VAL A 265 8.41 -33.61 -9.33
C VAL A 265 7.60 -34.45 -8.35
N PHE A 266 7.89 -34.29 -7.07
CA PHE A 266 7.19 -34.93 -5.98
C PHE A 266 6.38 -33.88 -5.22
N VAL A 267 5.09 -34.12 -5.06
CA VAL A 267 4.17 -33.22 -4.33
C VAL A 267 3.53 -33.97 -3.18
N TYR A 268 3.54 -33.38 -1.99
CA TYR A 268 2.98 -34.02 -0.82
C TYR A 268 1.45 -33.86 -0.76
N ASN A 269 0.75 -34.99 -0.68
CA ASN A 269 -0.69 -35.07 -0.46
C ASN A 269 -0.96 -35.36 1.02
N ALA A 270 -1.43 -34.34 1.74
CA ALA A 270 -1.72 -34.44 3.17
C ALA A 270 -2.95 -35.31 3.51
N VAL A 271 -3.88 -35.51 2.56
CA VAL A 271 -5.09 -36.32 2.78
C VAL A 271 -4.74 -37.80 2.77
N GLU A 272 -3.94 -38.22 1.80
CA GLU A 272 -3.53 -39.62 1.65
C GLU A 272 -2.23 -39.94 2.42
N ASN A 273 -1.53 -38.90 2.89
CA ASN A 273 -0.22 -38.97 3.53
C ASN A 273 0.82 -39.69 2.63
N VAL A 274 0.89 -39.25 1.37
CA VAL A 274 1.78 -39.82 0.34
C VAL A 274 2.48 -38.72 -0.45
N TRP A 275 3.64 -39.06 -1.01
CA TRP A 275 4.29 -38.25 -2.04
C TRP A 275 3.79 -38.68 -3.42
N GLU A 276 3.14 -37.80 -4.16
CA GLU A 276 2.65 -38.05 -5.51
C GLU A 276 3.68 -37.64 -6.56
N PHE A 277 3.87 -38.46 -7.60
CA PHE A 277 4.83 -38.21 -8.69
C PHE A 277 4.42 -38.85 -10.03
#